data_AF-A0A074N1Z6-F1
#
_entry.id   AF-A0A074N1Z6-F1
#
_cell.length_a   1.000
_cell.length_b   1.000
_cell.length_c   1.000
_cell.angle_alpha   90.00
_cell.angle_beta   90.00
_cell.angle_gamma   90.00
#
_symmetry.space_group_name_H-M   'P 1'
#
loop_
_entity.id
_entity.type
_entity.pdbx_description
1 polymer ?
#
loop_
_entity_poly.entity_id
_entity_poly.type
_entity_poly.pdbx_seq_one_letter_code
_entity_poly.pdbx_strand_id
1 'polypeptide(L)'
;MTKPIGPGEVRTRQRQRRQIVYVAIAALLGGGIGFVTGFFDKGDGSLFTGEWEALSLDPAIAVILALALVAGFTVLPLYGFTQVDEMKREYNLIAFTGGCIAVITGFPVWAVLYAGGFVPAPHAFGVFAIAFVAMMVSYPIACFVR
;
A
#
# COMPACT_ATOMS: atom_id res chain seq x y z
N MET A 1 43.90 0.74 3.61
CA MET A 1 43.62 0.53 2.17
C MET A 1 42.28 -0.18 2.04
N THR A 2 41.26 0.49 1.51
CA THR A 2 39.98 -0.15 1.22
C THR A 2 40.14 -1.06 0.01
N LYS A 3 39.73 -2.33 0.14
CA LYS A 3 39.76 -3.31 -0.95
C LYS A 3 39.01 -2.73 -2.16
N PRO A 4 39.58 -2.76 -3.39
CA PRO A 4 38.87 -2.24 -4.56
C PRO A 4 37.55 -2.99 -4.72
N ILE A 5 36.46 -2.25 -4.85
CA ILE A 5 35.10 -2.77 -4.91
C ILE A 5 34.98 -3.63 -6.17
N GLY A 6 34.61 -4.90 -6.01
CA GLY A 6 34.43 -5.79 -7.14
C GLY A 6 33.22 -5.37 -8.01
N PRO A 7 33.22 -5.69 -9.32
CA PRO A 7 32.14 -5.29 -10.24
C PRO A 7 30.75 -5.78 -9.82
N GLY A 8 30.67 -6.92 -9.11
CA GLY A 8 29.42 -7.40 -8.52
C GLY A 8 28.90 -6.50 -7.39
N GLU A 9 29.78 -6.03 -6.52
CA GLU A 9 29.41 -5.18 -5.39
C GLU A 9 28.97 -3.78 -5.85
N VAL A 10 29.57 -3.25 -6.94
CA VAL A 10 29.12 -2.01 -7.59
C VAL A 10 27.67 -2.14 -8.08
N ARG A 11 27.34 -3.24 -8.76
CA ARG A 11 25.98 -3.51 -9.25
C ARG A 11 24.97 -3.65 -8.12
N THR A 12 25.35 -4.31 -7.02
CA THR A 12 24.48 -4.44 -5.83
C THR A 12 24.20 -3.09 -5.18
N ARG A 13 25.23 -2.24 -5.00
CA ARG A 13 25.05 -0.88 -4.46
C ARG A 13 24.16 -0.02 -5.35
N GLN A 14 24.30 -0.13 -6.68
CA GLN A 14 23.44 0.61 -7.61
C GLN A 14 21.97 0.16 -7.53
N ARG A 15 21.71 -1.14 -7.41
CA ARG A 15 20.36 -1.69 -7.19
C ARG A 15 19.76 -1.23 -5.86
N GLN A 16 20.54 -1.27 -4.78
CA GLN A 16 20.09 -0.78 -3.47
C GLN A 16 19.72 0.71 -3.52
N ARG A 17 20.55 1.56 -4.16
CA ARG A 17 20.25 2.98 -4.34
C ARG A 17 18.96 3.21 -5.13
N ARG A 18 18.77 2.48 -6.25
CA ARG A 18 17.52 2.55 -7.04
C ARG A 18 16.31 2.15 -6.21
N GLN A 19 16.44 1.11 -5.39
CA GLN A 19 15.37 0.65 -4.51
C GLN A 19 15.03 1.70 -3.43
N ILE A 20 16.03 2.34 -2.81
CA ILE A 20 15.79 3.42 -1.83
C ILE A 20 15.07 4.59 -2.50
N VAL A 21 15.50 5.01 -3.69
CA VAL A 21 14.84 6.08 -4.45
C VAL A 21 13.41 5.70 -4.81
N TYR A 22 13.18 4.47 -5.26
CA TYR A 22 11.84 3.95 -5.56
C TYR A 22 10.92 4.01 -4.33
N VAL A 23 11.39 3.52 -3.17
CA VAL A 23 10.63 3.57 -1.91
C VAL A 23 10.36 5.01 -1.47
N ALA A 24 11.34 5.91 -1.62
CA ALA A 24 11.17 7.32 -1.29
C ALA A 24 10.10 7.99 -2.19
N ILE A 25 10.12 7.72 -3.50
CA ILE A 25 9.11 8.23 -4.43
C ILE A 25 7.72 7.67 -4.09
N ALA A 26 7.62 6.37 -3.79
CA ALA A 26 6.36 5.75 -3.40
C ALA A 26 5.80 6.36 -2.10
N ALA A 27 6.66 6.60 -1.11
CA ALA A 27 6.28 7.23 0.16
C ALA A 27 5.84 8.68 -0.04
N LEU A 28 6.56 9.46 -0.87
CA LEU A 28 6.18 10.84 -1.19
C LEU A 28 4.85 10.90 -1.95
N LEU A 29 4.62 9.98 -2.89
CA LEU A 29 3.39 9.92 -3.66
C LEU A 29 2.21 9.52 -2.77
N GLY A 30 2.36 8.48 -1.95
CA GLY A 30 1.31 8.06 -1.00
C GLY A 30 1.01 9.13 0.06
N GLY A 31 2.05 9.71 0.65
CA GLY A 31 1.92 10.80 1.61
C GLY A 31 1.32 12.07 0.99
N GLY A 32 1.71 12.39 -0.24
CA GLY A 32 1.16 13.51 -1.00
C GLY A 32 -0.32 13.34 -1.33
N ILE A 33 -0.73 12.15 -1.77
CA ILE A 33 -2.15 11.82 -1.97
C ILE A 33 -2.92 11.99 -0.66
N GLY A 34 -2.47 11.37 0.44
CA GLY A 34 -3.14 11.47 1.73
C GLY A 34 -3.25 12.91 2.24
N PHE A 35 -2.17 13.69 2.09
CA PHE A 35 -2.13 15.10 2.47
C PHE A 35 -3.11 15.95 1.65
N VAL A 36 -3.09 15.82 0.31
CA VAL A 36 -3.98 16.59 -0.57
C VAL A 36 -5.44 16.21 -0.33
N THR A 37 -5.74 14.92 -0.18
CA THR A 37 -7.10 14.46 0.14
C THR A 37 -7.58 15.08 1.45
N GLY A 38 -6.79 15.04 2.53
CA GLY A 38 -7.20 15.59 3.83
C GLY A 38 -7.25 17.11 3.89
N PHE A 39 -6.37 17.81 3.17
CA PHE A 39 -6.32 19.27 3.17
C PHE A 39 -7.44 19.91 2.34
N PHE A 40 -7.84 19.25 1.24
CA PHE A 40 -8.86 19.75 0.33
C PHE A 40 -10.23 19.11 0.52
N ASP A 41 -10.41 18.25 1.53
CA ASP A 41 -11.71 17.69 1.88
C ASP A 41 -12.66 18.83 2.26
N LYS A 42 -13.83 18.83 1.63
CA LYS A 42 -14.92 19.78 1.89
C LYS A 42 -16.15 19.09 2.48
N GLY A 43 -16.11 17.77 2.60
CA GLY A 43 -17.19 16.97 3.14
C GLY A 43 -17.15 16.89 4.65
N ASP A 44 -18.32 16.64 5.27
CA ASP A 44 -18.41 16.30 6.69
C ASP A 44 -18.22 14.79 6.93
N GLY A 45 -18.16 14.00 5.86
CA GLY A 45 -18.01 12.55 5.92
C GLY A 45 -16.59 12.08 6.18
N SER A 46 -16.45 10.82 6.62
CA SER A 46 -15.16 10.19 6.85
C SER A 46 -15.05 8.81 6.20
N LEU A 47 -13.90 8.58 5.54
CA LEU A 47 -13.54 7.27 4.99
C LEU A 47 -13.42 6.17 6.07
N PHE A 48 -13.03 6.57 7.28
CA PHE A 48 -12.82 5.65 8.40
C PHE A 48 -14.12 5.24 9.09
N THR A 49 -15.16 6.09 9.03
CA THR A 49 -16.49 5.78 9.60
C THR A 49 -17.46 5.25 8.54
N GLY A 50 -17.11 5.32 7.25
CA GLY A 50 -17.91 4.79 6.15
C GLY A 50 -19.01 5.73 5.67
N GLU A 51 -18.89 7.03 5.90
CA GLU A 51 -19.85 8.06 5.51
C GLU A 51 -19.59 8.56 4.08
N TRP A 52 -19.68 7.64 3.11
CA TRP A 52 -19.29 7.89 1.72
C TRP A 52 -20.08 8.99 1.03
N GLU A 53 -21.36 9.13 1.37
CA GLU A 53 -22.28 10.10 0.77
C GLU A 53 -21.93 11.55 1.15
N ALA A 54 -21.26 11.71 2.30
CA ALA A 54 -20.86 13.02 2.81
C ALA A 54 -19.41 13.39 2.42
N LEU A 55 -18.70 12.53 1.69
CA LEU A 55 -17.38 12.86 1.14
C LEU A 55 -17.52 13.83 -0.03
N SER A 56 -16.73 14.90 -0.02
CA SER A 56 -16.81 15.92 -1.06
C SER A 56 -15.45 16.52 -1.36
N LEU A 57 -15.05 16.44 -2.63
CA LEU A 57 -13.82 17.02 -3.15
C LEU A 57 -14.14 17.89 -4.36
N ASP A 58 -13.28 18.89 -4.57
CA ASP A 58 -13.30 19.63 -5.82
C ASP A 58 -13.10 18.68 -7.02
N PRO A 59 -13.91 18.77 -8.09
CA PRO A 59 -13.83 17.83 -9.21
C PRO A 59 -12.46 17.77 -9.88
N ALA A 60 -11.75 18.91 -9.98
CA ALA A 60 -10.41 18.93 -10.58
C ALA A 60 -9.40 18.20 -9.69
N ILE A 61 -9.49 18.39 -8.37
CA ILE A 61 -8.65 17.69 -7.39
C ILE A 61 -8.94 16.20 -7.40
N ALA A 62 -10.20 15.80 -7.47
CA ALA A 62 -10.60 14.39 -7.55
C ALA A 62 -9.98 13.68 -8.76
N VAL A 63 -9.97 14.31 -9.95
CA VAL A 63 -9.33 13.75 -11.14
C VAL A 63 -7.82 13.60 -10.95
N ILE A 64 -7.17 14.63 -10.40
CA ILE A 64 -5.72 14.58 -10.14
C ILE A 64 -5.37 13.47 -9.15
N LEU A 65 -6.12 13.36 -8.06
CA LEU A 65 -5.94 12.31 -7.05
C LEU A 65 -6.21 10.92 -7.63
N ALA A 66 -7.24 10.76 -8.47
CA ALA A 66 -7.52 9.48 -9.14
C ALA A 66 -6.36 9.06 -10.04
N LEU A 67 -5.79 9.97 -10.83
CA LEU A 67 -4.62 9.68 -11.66
C LEU A 67 -3.39 9.36 -10.80
N ALA A 68 -3.18 10.08 -9.69
CA ALA A 68 -2.10 9.81 -8.76
C ALA A 68 -2.25 8.43 -8.09
N LEU A 69 -3.48 8.04 -7.73
CA LEU A 69 -3.80 6.72 -7.18
C LEU A 69 -3.53 5.61 -8.21
N VAL A 70 -3.90 5.79 -9.48
CA VAL A 70 -3.54 4.85 -10.57
C VAL A 70 -2.03 4.75 -10.72
N ALA A 71 -1.32 5.88 -10.69
CA ALA A 71 0.13 5.88 -10.74
C ALA A 71 0.74 5.13 -9.54
N GLY A 72 0.24 5.36 -8.32
CA GLY A 72 0.74 4.79 -7.08
C GLY A 72 0.41 3.31 -6.88
N PHE A 73 -0.82 2.89 -7.18
CA PHE A 73 -1.29 1.52 -6.94
C PHE A 73 -1.17 0.60 -8.15
N THR A 74 -0.94 1.13 -9.36
CA THR A 74 -0.81 0.31 -10.57
C THR A 74 0.52 0.50 -11.26
N VAL A 75 0.82 1.72 -11.72
CA VAL A 75 2.02 1.96 -12.55
C VAL A 75 3.30 1.70 -11.76
N LEU A 76 3.38 2.21 -10.54
CA LEU A 76 4.57 2.14 -9.70
C LEU A 76 4.88 0.68 -9.29
N PRO A 77 3.93 -0.15 -8.80
CA PRO A 77 4.16 -1.57 -8.55
C PRO A 77 4.58 -2.36 -9.80
N LEU A 78 3.93 -2.13 -10.94
CA LEU A 78 4.29 -2.79 -12.21
C LEU A 78 5.72 -2.45 -12.64
N TYR A 79 6.11 -1.18 -12.54
CA TYR A 79 7.49 -0.77 -12.76
C TYR A 79 8.43 -1.39 -11.71
N GLY A 80 8.00 -1.45 -10.45
CA GLY A 80 8.70 -2.09 -9.35
C GLY A 80 9.08 -3.53 -9.68
N PHE A 81 8.17 -4.33 -10.24
CA PHE A 81 8.40 -5.73 -10.64
C PHE A 81 9.58 -5.92 -11.62
N THR A 82 9.91 -4.92 -12.42
CA THR A 82 11.08 -4.99 -13.34
C THR A 82 12.42 -4.88 -12.62
N GLN A 83 12.43 -4.48 -11.34
CA GLN A 83 13.64 -4.23 -10.55
C GLN A 83 13.90 -5.28 -9.46
N VAL A 84 12.97 -6.22 -9.29
CA VAL A 84 12.96 -7.18 -8.18
C VAL A 84 13.82 -8.40 -8.52
N ASP A 85 14.57 -8.91 -7.54
CA ASP A 85 15.26 -10.19 -7.65
C ASP A 85 14.33 -11.36 -7.28
N GLU A 86 14.77 -12.60 -7.51
CA GLU A 86 13.92 -13.80 -7.29
C GLU A 86 13.44 -13.91 -5.82
N MET A 87 14.32 -13.62 -4.86
CA MET A 87 13.97 -13.67 -3.43
C MET A 87 12.91 -12.64 -3.08
N LYS A 88 13.08 -11.39 -3.51
CA LYS A 88 12.08 -10.34 -3.26
C LYS A 88 10.79 -10.58 -4.03
N ARG A 89 10.84 -11.27 -5.19
CA ARG A 89 9.64 -11.69 -5.92
C ARG A 89 8.84 -12.68 -5.09
N GLU A 90 9.50 -13.65 -4.46
CA GLU A 90 8.85 -14.57 -3.53
C GLU A 90 8.25 -13.82 -2.33
N TYR A 91 8.99 -12.89 -1.73
CA TYR A 91 8.47 -12.08 -0.61
C TYR A 91 7.25 -11.23 -1.02
N ASN A 92 7.25 -10.67 -2.23
CA ASN A 92 6.09 -9.96 -2.78
C ASN A 92 4.87 -10.89 -2.95
N LEU A 93 5.07 -12.14 -3.40
CA LEU A 93 3.99 -13.12 -3.52
C LEU A 93 3.41 -13.50 -2.16
N ILE A 94 4.26 -13.71 -1.16
CA ILE A 94 3.83 -13.99 0.22
C ILE A 94 3.06 -12.79 0.78
N ALA A 95 3.57 -11.57 0.58
CA ALA A 95 2.91 -10.35 1.01
C ALA A 95 1.52 -10.19 0.39
N PHE A 96 1.42 -10.35 -0.94
CA PHE A 96 0.16 -10.28 -1.67
C PHE A 96 -0.84 -11.34 -1.17
N THR A 97 -0.37 -12.58 -1.00
CA THR A 97 -1.18 -13.68 -0.48
C THR A 97 -1.68 -13.41 0.94
N GLY A 98 -0.84 -12.82 1.79
CA GLY A 98 -1.22 -12.39 3.13
C GLY A 98 -2.38 -11.39 3.12
N GLY A 99 -2.34 -10.42 2.19
CA GLY A 99 -3.46 -9.52 1.95
C GLY A 99 -4.75 -10.22 1.54
N CYS A 100 -4.68 -11.16 0.60
CA CYS A 100 -5.84 -11.93 0.15
C CYS A 100 -6.45 -12.76 1.28
N ILE A 101 -5.63 -13.49 2.04
CA ILE A 101 -6.07 -14.31 3.18
C ILE A 101 -6.73 -13.42 4.24
N ALA A 102 -6.13 -12.25 4.52
CA ALA A 102 -6.67 -11.31 5.49
C ALA A 102 -8.05 -10.78 5.09
N VAL A 103 -8.31 -10.52 3.81
CA VAL A 103 -9.64 -10.12 3.34
C VAL A 103 -10.64 -11.28 3.41
N ILE A 104 -10.28 -12.45 2.86
CA ILE A 104 -11.15 -13.63 2.81
C ILE A 104 -11.57 -14.08 4.21
N THR A 105 -10.69 -13.90 5.20
CA THR A 105 -10.99 -14.23 6.60
C THR A 105 -11.60 -13.04 7.34
N GLY A 106 -10.97 -11.86 7.22
CA GLY A 106 -11.26 -10.69 8.04
C GLY A 106 -12.63 -10.07 7.75
N PHE A 107 -13.05 -9.99 6.49
CA PHE A 107 -14.36 -9.43 6.15
C PHE A 107 -15.51 -10.28 6.68
N PRO A 108 -15.57 -11.62 6.47
CA PRO A 108 -16.60 -12.45 7.07
C PRO A 108 -16.62 -12.42 8.60
N VAL A 109 -15.44 -12.44 9.25
CA VAL A 109 -15.33 -12.31 10.71
C VAL A 109 -15.92 -10.97 11.18
N TRP A 110 -15.57 -9.87 10.51
CA TRP A 110 -16.13 -8.54 10.82
C TRP A 110 -17.65 -8.52 10.64
N ALA A 111 -18.17 -9.09 9.55
CA ALA A 111 -19.62 -9.15 9.31
C ALA A 111 -20.37 -9.92 10.43
N VAL A 112 -19.82 -11.05 10.89
CA VAL A 112 -20.40 -11.82 12.01
C VAL A 112 -20.34 -11.03 13.31
N LEU A 113 -19.23 -10.34 13.59
CA LEU A 113 -19.09 -9.51 14.79
C LEU A 113 -20.05 -8.30 14.78
N TYR A 114 -20.28 -7.69 13.62
CA TYR A 114 -21.27 -6.63 13.46
C TYR A 114 -22.69 -7.17 13.73
N ALA A 115 -23.04 -8.34 13.20
CA ALA A 115 -24.33 -8.98 13.48
C ALA A 115 -24.53 -9.27 14.97
N GLY A 116 -23.44 -9.49 15.71
CA GLY A 116 -23.44 -9.62 17.17
C GLY A 116 -23.42 -8.29 17.95
N GLY A 117 -23.36 -7.14 17.27
CA GLY A 117 -23.34 -5.81 17.90
C GLY A 117 -22.00 -5.38 18.51
N PHE A 118 -20.88 -6.04 18.15
CA PHE A 118 -19.58 -5.79 18.78
C PHE A 118 -18.75 -4.69 18.11
N VAL A 119 -18.97 -4.46 16.82
CA VAL A 119 -18.16 -3.57 15.98
C VAL A 119 -19.06 -2.82 15.00
N PRO A 120 -18.63 -1.69 14.41
CA PRO A 120 -19.38 -0.99 13.37
C PRO A 120 -19.59 -1.84 12.11
N ALA A 121 -20.51 -1.41 11.25
CA ALA A 121 -20.78 -2.06 9.98
C ALA A 121 -19.51 -2.10 9.08
N PRO A 122 -19.22 -3.23 8.42
CA PRO A 122 -18.14 -3.29 7.44
C PRO A 122 -18.35 -2.27 6.30
N HIS A 123 -17.28 -1.60 5.89
CA HIS A 123 -17.30 -0.62 4.79
C HIS A 123 -16.10 -0.79 3.86
N ALA A 124 -16.19 -0.26 2.64
CA ALA A 124 -15.22 -0.52 1.57
C ALA A 124 -13.77 -0.14 1.93
N PHE A 125 -13.58 0.99 2.63
CA PHE A 125 -12.27 1.45 3.06
C PHE A 125 -11.67 0.52 4.12
N GLY A 126 -12.49 0.01 5.04
CA GLY A 126 -12.06 -0.96 6.04
C GLY A 126 -11.55 -2.26 5.39
N VAL A 127 -12.27 -2.77 4.39
CA VAL A 127 -11.84 -3.96 3.64
C VAL A 127 -10.54 -3.71 2.88
N PHE A 128 -10.42 -2.56 2.22
CA PHE A 128 -9.18 -2.11 1.59
C PHE A 128 -8.02 -2.04 2.59
N ALA A 129 -8.25 -1.44 3.76
CA ALA A 129 -7.26 -1.30 4.81
C ALA A 129 -6.79 -2.66 5.36
N ILE A 130 -7.71 -3.62 5.57
CA ILE A 130 -7.37 -4.99 5.95
C ILE A 130 -6.39 -5.60 4.94
N ALA A 131 -6.71 -5.52 3.65
CA ALA A 131 -5.86 -6.05 2.59
C ALA A 131 -4.47 -5.38 2.62
N PHE A 132 -4.46 -4.05 2.61
CA PHE A 132 -3.25 -3.26 2.44
C PHE A 132 -2.32 -3.38 3.65
N VAL A 133 -2.85 -3.26 4.86
CA VAL A 133 -2.07 -3.41 6.10
C VAL A 133 -1.53 -4.83 6.23
N ALA A 134 -2.33 -5.85 5.90
CA ALA A 134 -1.85 -7.23 5.90
C ALA A 134 -0.71 -7.45 4.90
N MET A 135 -0.81 -6.90 3.68
CA MET A 135 0.31 -6.95 2.73
C MET A 135 1.58 -6.28 3.29
N MET A 136 1.43 -5.10 3.88
CA MET A 136 2.56 -4.35 4.49
C MET A 136 3.20 -5.10 5.65
N VAL A 137 2.43 -5.86 6.43
CA VAL A 137 2.92 -6.66 7.58
C VAL A 137 3.51 -8.00 7.10
N SER A 138 2.91 -8.64 6.12
CA SER A 138 3.37 -9.93 5.60
C SER A 138 4.73 -9.84 4.88
N TYR A 139 5.01 -8.72 4.18
CA TYR A 139 6.29 -8.52 3.52
C TYR A 139 7.51 -8.58 4.48
N PRO A 140 7.59 -7.78 5.56
CA PRO A 140 8.72 -7.86 6.49
C PRO A 140 8.76 -9.21 7.22
N ILE A 141 7.62 -9.83 7.56
CA ILE A 141 7.61 -11.18 8.14
C ILE A 141 8.29 -12.18 7.18
N ALA A 142 7.96 -12.13 5.89
CA ALA A 142 8.59 -12.98 4.89
C ALA A 142 10.12 -12.74 4.80
N CYS A 143 10.56 -11.50 4.98
CA CYS A 143 11.98 -11.15 5.02
C CYS A 143 12.73 -11.65 6.26
N PHE A 144 12.06 -11.84 7.41
CA PHE A 144 12.71 -12.19 8.68
C PHE A 144 12.63 -13.68 9.03
N VAL A 145 11.63 -14.40 8.51
CA VAL A 145 11.39 -15.82 8.85
C VAL A 145 12.16 -16.78 7.93
N ARG A 146 12.75 -16.28 6.84
CA ARG A 146 13.59 -17.04 5.91
C ARG A 146 15.00 -16.49 5.83
#